data_AF-A0A9N9R3Y5-F1
#
_entry.id   AF-A0A9N9R3Y5-F1
#
_cell.length_a   1.000
_cell.length_b   1.000
_cell.length_c   1.000
_cell.angle_alpha   90.00
_cell.angle_beta   90.00
_cell.angle_gamma   90.00
#
_symmetry.space_group_name_H-M   'P 1'
#
loop_
_entity.id
_entity.type
_entity.pdbx_description
1 polymer ?
#
loop_
_entity_poly.entity_id
_entity_poly.type
_entity_poly.pdbx_seq_one_letter_code
_entity_poly.pdbx_strand_id
1 'polypeptide(L)'
;MFIKDWKPSAISATAPSTGGQDLDQQIAKQGDLVRSLKAAKAEKAKVDEAVKVLLDLKAKYKAATGKDWKPGSTLAPSSTVTSSKDLDQQITKQGDLVRSLKAAKTEKAKVDEAVKVLLDLKAKYKAAMGQDWKPGSVPTPQQANNSVDGLSTQIAAQGDKVRKLKTEKADKATVDAEVKTLLSLKAQYKSATGADWTPNTAAPANKKSQSPSTNTPTMNGANDKATVLAAEIAKQGDLVRDLKAKKADKATIDQEVKKLLELKAQYQTETGAAYAPPSQARENKPKEKKPKEAKPKEAKPKEVKPKEPSPKPSKEESSSGPKKITRLGLEASKDVDLPEWYTQVITKSEMIDYYDISGCYILRPWSYCIWDRIRNFLSGQFKKLGVKDGYFPIFVSKAVLEREKTHIADFAPEVAWVTHSGSSELAEHIAIRPTSETAMYPAYARWIQSHRDLPYKLNQWNNVVRWEFKQPQPFLRTREFLWQEGHTAFRTPQEAGEEVLQILDLYARVYEELLAIPVIKGRKTEKEKFAGGDYTTTVEAYIPASGRGIQGATSHHLGQNFSKMFEIVYDDPDTQEKAYVYQNSWGITTRTIGETSGGLG
;
A
#
# COMPACT_ATOMS: atom_id res chain seq x y z
N MET A 1 -27.18 -39.24 -69.90
CA MET A 1 -27.30 -40.63 -69.37
C MET A 1 -26.86 -40.57 -67.91
N PHE A 2 -27.59 -39.90 -67.01
CA PHE A 2 -28.82 -40.26 -66.29
C PHE A 2 -28.72 -41.51 -65.37
N ILE A 3 -28.84 -41.19 -64.06
CA ILE A 3 -29.40 -41.94 -62.91
C ILE A 3 -28.62 -43.18 -62.42
N LYS A 4 -28.22 -43.19 -61.14
CA LYS A 4 -28.89 -44.02 -60.11
C LYS A 4 -28.41 -43.79 -58.67
N ASP A 5 -29.43 -43.68 -57.83
CA ASP A 5 -29.50 -43.46 -56.39
C ASP A 5 -28.84 -44.54 -55.53
N TRP A 6 -28.38 -44.15 -54.33
CA TRP A 6 -28.63 -44.92 -53.09
C TRP A 6 -28.29 -44.08 -51.84
N LYS A 7 -29.26 -43.87 -50.94
CA LYS A 7 -29.05 -43.47 -49.53
C LYS A 7 -28.98 -44.71 -48.64
N PRO A 8 -28.20 -44.68 -47.54
CA PRO A 8 -28.81 -45.14 -46.29
C PRO A 8 -28.48 -44.27 -45.07
N SER A 9 -29.39 -44.38 -44.10
CA SER A 9 -29.44 -43.70 -42.81
C SER A 9 -28.37 -44.14 -41.81
N ALA A 10 -28.07 -43.20 -40.91
CA ALA A 10 -27.60 -43.30 -39.52
C ALA A 10 -26.97 -44.60 -39.00
N ILE A 11 -25.70 -44.50 -38.59
CA ILE A 11 -25.17 -45.16 -37.38
C ILE A 11 -24.50 -44.09 -36.52
N SER A 12 -24.94 -44.02 -35.27
CA SER A 12 -24.33 -43.28 -34.17
C SER A 12 -22.96 -43.86 -33.83
N ALA A 13 -21.92 -43.02 -33.79
CA ALA A 13 -20.68 -43.30 -33.09
C ALA A 13 -20.15 -42.02 -32.43
N THR A 14 -20.29 -42.00 -31.11
CA THR A 14 -19.56 -41.23 -30.09
C THR A 14 -18.30 -40.52 -30.59
N ALA A 15 -18.30 -39.17 -30.55
CA ALA A 15 -17.08 -38.38 -30.66
C ALA A 15 -16.35 -38.35 -29.31
N PRO A 16 -15.08 -38.80 -29.20
CA PRO A 16 -14.26 -38.48 -28.05
C PRO A 16 -13.77 -37.05 -28.20
N SER A 17 -14.26 -36.17 -27.33
CA SER A 17 -13.85 -34.78 -27.22
C SER A 17 -12.46 -34.69 -26.54
N THR A 18 -11.39 -34.79 -27.31
CA THR A 18 -10.01 -34.49 -26.86
C THR A 18 -9.13 -34.10 -28.07
N GLY A 19 -9.25 -32.88 -28.59
CA GLY A 19 -8.62 -32.52 -29.88
C GLY A 19 -7.45 -31.53 -29.85
N GLY A 20 -7.27 -30.72 -28.81
CA GLY A 20 -6.24 -29.65 -28.82
C GLY A 20 -4.87 -30.09 -28.30
N GLN A 21 -4.82 -30.74 -27.14
CA GLN A 21 -3.57 -31.11 -26.47
C GLN A 21 -2.86 -32.29 -27.15
N ASP A 22 -3.59 -33.20 -27.78
CA ASP A 22 -3.03 -34.31 -28.55
C ASP A 22 -2.35 -33.79 -29.84
N LEU A 23 -2.96 -32.81 -30.53
CA LEU A 23 -2.34 -32.16 -31.68
C LEU A 23 -1.07 -31.38 -31.32
N ASP A 24 -1.00 -30.75 -30.14
CA ASP A 24 0.19 -30.04 -29.68
C ASP A 24 1.40 -31.00 -29.53
N GLN A 25 1.18 -32.15 -28.89
CA GLN A 25 2.22 -33.17 -28.72
C GLN A 25 2.63 -33.80 -30.07
N GLN A 26 1.70 -34.00 -30.98
CA GLN A 26 1.98 -34.53 -32.32
C GLN A 26 2.79 -33.55 -33.17
N ILE A 27 2.48 -32.24 -33.12
CA ILE A 27 3.24 -31.21 -33.83
C ILE A 27 4.66 -31.09 -33.26
N ALA A 28 4.82 -31.15 -31.93
CA ALA A 28 6.13 -31.12 -31.30
C ALA A 28 7.00 -32.31 -31.73
N LYS A 29 6.47 -33.54 -31.63
CA LYS A 29 7.16 -34.77 -32.05
C LYS A 29 7.52 -34.75 -33.54
N GLN A 30 6.60 -34.30 -34.40
CA GLN A 30 6.86 -34.23 -35.84
C GLN A 30 7.89 -33.13 -36.19
N GLY A 31 7.91 -32.02 -35.44
CA GLY A 31 8.92 -30.97 -35.57
C GLY A 31 10.33 -31.46 -35.18
N ASP A 32 10.42 -32.30 -34.16
CA ASP A 32 11.68 -32.95 -33.76
C ASP A 32 12.16 -33.95 -34.81
N LEU A 33 11.24 -34.72 -35.42
CA LEU A 33 11.56 -35.61 -36.53
C LEU A 33 12.09 -34.87 -37.75
N VAL A 34 11.48 -33.73 -38.13
CA VAL A 34 11.98 -32.92 -39.25
C VAL A 34 13.38 -32.37 -38.94
N ARG A 35 13.64 -31.94 -37.69
CA ARG A 35 14.97 -31.49 -37.27
C ARG A 35 16.00 -32.61 -37.29
N SER A 36 15.65 -33.81 -36.82
CA SER A 36 16.56 -34.95 -36.81
C SER A 36 16.88 -35.43 -38.23
N LEU A 37 15.89 -35.49 -39.13
CA LEU A 37 16.10 -35.85 -40.53
C LEU A 37 16.99 -34.84 -41.27
N LYS A 38 16.81 -33.53 -41.00
CA LYS A 38 17.69 -32.49 -41.56
C LYS A 38 19.11 -32.56 -41.00
N ALA A 39 19.27 -32.81 -39.70
CA ALA A 39 20.57 -32.96 -39.06
C ALA A 39 21.32 -34.22 -39.56
N ALA A 40 20.58 -35.30 -39.84
CA ALA A 40 21.11 -36.55 -40.38
C ALA A 40 21.37 -36.50 -41.90
N LYS A 41 21.15 -35.36 -42.58
CA LYS A 41 21.25 -35.22 -44.04
C LYS A 41 20.47 -36.31 -44.80
N ALA A 42 19.28 -36.66 -44.30
CA ALA A 42 18.40 -37.63 -44.92
C ALA A 42 17.98 -37.17 -46.34
N GLU A 43 17.56 -38.14 -47.16
CA GLU A 43 17.11 -37.87 -48.53
C GLU A 43 16.01 -36.80 -48.56
N LYS A 44 16.16 -35.83 -49.48
CA LYS A 44 15.28 -34.66 -49.59
C LYS A 44 13.79 -35.03 -49.65
N ALA A 45 13.44 -36.11 -50.36
CA ALA A 45 12.06 -36.60 -50.45
C ALA A 45 11.45 -36.96 -49.07
N LYS A 46 12.24 -37.58 -48.18
CA LYS A 46 11.79 -37.97 -46.84
C LYS A 46 11.65 -36.76 -45.91
N VAL A 47 12.53 -35.77 -46.07
CA VAL A 47 12.42 -34.49 -45.35
C VAL A 47 11.17 -33.73 -45.81
N ASP A 48 10.90 -33.68 -47.12
CA ASP A 48 9.75 -32.98 -47.68
C ASP A 48 8.43 -33.64 -47.29
N GLU A 49 8.37 -34.98 -47.25
CA GLU A 49 7.21 -35.72 -46.74
C GLU A 49 6.94 -35.43 -45.25
N ALA A 50 7.99 -35.46 -44.42
CA ALA A 50 7.86 -35.15 -42.99
C ALA A 50 7.45 -33.69 -42.75
N VAL A 51 7.91 -32.74 -43.57
CA VAL A 51 7.52 -31.32 -43.54
C VAL A 51 6.06 -31.16 -43.96
N LYS A 52 5.58 -31.89 -44.97
CA LYS A 52 4.17 -31.87 -45.39
C LYS A 52 3.25 -32.32 -44.25
N VAL A 53 3.58 -33.41 -43.58
CA VAL A 53 2.84 -33.89 -42.39
C VAL A 53 2.85 -32.85 -41.27
N LEU A 54 3.97 -32.17 -41.04
CA LEU A 54 4.07 -31.10 -40.04
C LEU A 54 3.16 -29.90 -40.37
N LEU A 55 3.06 -29.51 -41.65
CA LEU A 55 2.19 -28.42 -42.09
C LEU A 55 0.71 -28.79 -41.94
N ASP A 56 0.33 -30.01 -42.30
CA ASP A 56 -1.04 -30.51 -42.12
C ASP A 56 -1.46 -30.55 -40.66
N LEU A 57 -0.57 -30.98 -39.76
CA LEU A 57 -0.84 -30.98 -38.31
C LEU A 57 -1.02 -29.55 -37.78
N LYS A 58 -0.20 -28.59 -38.22
CA LYS A 58 -0.36 -27.17 -37.85
C LYS A 58 -1.66 -26.57 -38.39
N ALA A 59 -2.07 -26.94 -39.61
CA ALA A 59 -3.35 -26.52 -40.18
C ALA A 59 -4.53 -27.07 -39.38
N LYS A 60 -4.49 -28.36 -38.97
CA LYS A 60 -5.49 -28.97 -38.08
C LYS A 60 -5.54 -28.30 -36.71
N TYR A 61 -4.38 -27.95 -36.15
CA TYR A 61 -4.31 -27.21 -34.89
C TYR A 61 -4.91 -25.81 -35.01
N LYS A 62 -4.63 -25.08 -36.09
CA LYS A 62 -5.24 -23.76 -36.36
C LYS A 62 -6.76 -23.87 -36.52
N ALA A 63 -7.24 -24.88 -37.25
CA ALA A 63 -8.66 -25.14 -37.40
C ALA A 63 -9.35 -25.50 -36.07
N ALA A 64 -8.68 -26.26 -35.20
CA ALA A 64 -9.22 -26.68 -33.91
C ALA A 64 -9.17 -25.60 -32.82
N THR A 65 -8.19 -24.69 -32.86
CA THR A 65 -7.92 -23.73 -31.78
C THR A 65 -8.14 -22.26 -32.16
N GLY A 66 -8.31 -21.98 -33.46
CA GLY A 66 -8.36 -20.62 -34.01
C GLY A 66 -7.02 -19.88 -33.97
N LYS A 67 -5.92 -20.52 -33.55
CA LYS A 67 -4.60 -19.90 -33.39
C LYS A 67 -3.51 -20.65 -34.14
N ASP A 68 -2.55 -19.92 -34.69
CA ASP A 68 -1.34 -20.52 -35.27
C ASP A 68 -0.48 -21.15 -34.18
N TRP A 69 -0.01 -22.38 -34.42
CA TRP A 69 0.82 -23.12 -33.48
C TRP A 69 2.20 -22.47 -33.31
N LYS A 70 2.65 -22.29 -32.06
CA LYS A 70 3.99 -21.78 -31.71
C LYS A 70 4.75 -22.77 -30.84
N PRO A 71 6.07 -22.98 -31.05
CA PRO A 71 6.87 -23.85 -30.19
C PRO A 71 6.80 -23.42 -28.72
N GLY A 72 6.41 -24.34 -27.83
CA GLY A 72 6.25 -24.06 -26.40
C GLY A 72 4.87 -23.51 -26.00
N SER A 73 3.89 -23.44 -26.92
CA SER A 73 2.51 -23.08 -26.57
C SER A 73 1.78 -24.25 -25.92
N THR A 74 1.84 -24.37 -24.60
CA THR A 74 0.93 -25.28 -23.88
C THR A 74 -0.49 -24.72 -24.00
N LEU A 75 -1.37 -25.43 -24.70
CA LEU A 75 -2.81 -25.15 -24.64
C LEU A 75 -3.27 -25.38 -23.20
N ALA A 76 -3.70 -24.31 -22.55
CA ALA A 76 -4.53 -24.42 -21.35
C ALA A 76 -5.74 -25.31 -21.71
N PRO A 77 -6.05 -26.36 -20.93
CA PRO A 77 -7.19 -27.21 -21.22
C PRO A 77 -8.46 -26.36 -21.27
N SER A 78 -9.19 -26.50 -22.37
CA SER A 78 -10.51 -25.92 -22.56
C SER A 78 -11.42 -26.35 -21.42
N SER A 79 -12.18 -25.39 -20.93
CA SER A 79 -13.23 -25.49 -19.93
C SER A 79 -14.23 -26.62 -20.21
N THR A 80 -13.98 -27.79 -19.64
CA THR A 80 -15.03 -28.69 -19.14
C THR A 80 -15.00 -28.62 -17.63
N VAL A 81 -16.17 -28.43 -17.03
CA VAL A 81 -16.39 -28.30 -15.58
C VAL A 81 -15.77 -29.50 -14.87
N THR A 82 -14.56 -29.33 -14.34
CA THR A 82 -13.94 -30.30 -13.43
C THR A 82 -14.61 -30.09 -12.09
N SER A 83 -15.40 -31.07 -11.65
CA SER A 83 -16.15 -30.95 -10.41
C SER A 83 -15.17 -30.77 -9.24
N SER A 84 -15.58 -30.06 -8.18
CA SER A 84 -14.76 -29.86 -6.97
C SER A 84 -14.20 -31.15 -6.37
N LYS A 85 -14.90 -32.27 -6.59
CA LYS A 85 -14.50 -33.63 -6.20
C LYS A 85 -13.31 -34.17 -7.01
N ASP A 86 -13.20 -33.84 -8.29
CA ASP A 86 -12.13 -34.37 -9.14
C ASP A 86 -10.78 -33.73 -8.80
N LEU A 87 -10.77 -32.41 -8.50
CA LEU A 87 -9.57 -31.72 -8.03
C LEU A 87 -9.14 -32.20 -6.64
N ASP A 88 -10.09 -32.45 -5.75
CA ASP A 88 -9.81 -33.00 -4.41
C ASP A 88 -9.15 -34.39 -4.48
N GLN A 89 -9.69 -35.28 -5.32
CA GLN A 89 -9.11 -36.61 -5.53
C GLN A 89 -7.71 -36.54 -6.16
N GLN A 90 -7.49 -35.63 -7.11
CA GLN A 90 -6.18 -35.45 -7.75
C GLN A 90 -5.13 -34.91 -6.77
N ILE A 91 -5.48 -33.92 -5.93
CA ILE A 91 -4.56 -33.39 -4.91
C ILE A 91 -4.22 -34.47 -3.88
N THR A 92 -5.21 -35.27 -3.47
CA THR A 92 -5.00 -36.37 -2.51
C THR A 92 -4.06 -37.43 -3.09
N LYS A 93 -4.35 -37.94 -4.30
CA LYS A 93 -3.51 -38.94 -4.98
C LYS A 93 -2.08 -38.43 -5.20
N GLN A 94 -1.92 -37.18 -5.62
CA GLN A 94 -0.59 -36.60 -5.83
C GLN A 94 0.17 -36.38 -4.52
N GLY A 95 -0.53 -36.02 -3.44
CA GLY A 95 0.05 -35.92 -2.11
C GLY A 95 0.57 -37.26 -1.58
N ASP A 96 -0.18 -38.33 -1.82
CA ASP A 96 0.22 -39.69 -1.45
C ASP A 96 1.40 -40.19 -2.27
N LEU A 97 1.47 -39.86 -3.56
CA LEU A 97 2.63 -40.13 -4.41
C LEU A 97 3.89 -39.40 -3.91
N VAL A 98 3.80 -38.12 -3.53
CA VAL A 98 4.93 -37.40 -2.95
C VAL A 98 5.38 -38.05 -1.64
N ARG A 99 4.44 -38.53 -0.82
CA ARG A 99 4.75 -39.20 0.45
C ARG A 99 5.41 -40.57 0.21
N SER A 100 4.95 -41.33 -0.78
CA SER A 100 5.54 -42.63 -1.14
C SER A 100 6.93 -42.48 -1.76
N LEU A 101 7.14 -41.50 -2.66
CA LEU A 101 8.45 -41.21 -3.24
C LEU A 101 9.48 -40.77 -2.18
N LYS A 102 9.05 -39.99 -1.19
CA LYS A 102 9.89 -39.61 -0.04
C LYS A 102 10.20 -40.80 0.87
N ALA A 103 9.21 -41.66 1.14
CA ALA A 103 9.40 -42.87 1.94
C ALA A 103 10.33 -43.89 1.24
N ALA A 104 10.25 -43.99 -0.09
CA ALA A 104 11.08 -44.86 -0.92
C ALA A 104 12.49 -44.31 -1.18
N LYS A 105 12.88 -43.16 -0.60
CA LYS A 105 14.17 -42.48 -0.82
C LYS A 105 14.52 -42.31 -2.31
N THR A 106 13.51 -42.02 -3.13
CA THR A 106 13.70 -41.81 -4.57
C THR A 106 14.53 -40.54 -4.83
N GLU A 107 15.22 -40.50 -5.97
CA GLU A 107 16.04 -39.35 -6.39
C GLU A 107 15.30 -38.02 -6.22
N LYS A 108 16.00 -37.05 -5.63
CA LYS A 108 15.45 -35.73 -5.28
C LYS A 108 14.77 -35.02 -6.45
N ALA A 109 15.30 -35.14 -7.66
CA ALA A 109 14.71 -34.55 -8.86
C ALA A 109 13.28 -35.05 -9.14
N LYS A 110 13.00 -36.34 -8.94
CA LYS A 110 11.67 -36.94 -9.14
C LYS A 110 10.69 -36.55 -8.04
N VAL A 111 11.19 -36.37 -6.81
CA VAL A 111 10.39 -35.85 -5.69
C VAL A 111 10.00 -34.39 -5.95
N ASP A 112 10.95 -33.57 -6.42
CA ASP A 112 10.73 -32.15 -6.70
C ASP A 112 9.75 -31.94 -7.86
N GLU A 113 9.81 -32.77 -8.90
CA GLU A 113 8.84 -32.77 -10.00
C GLU A 113 7.42 -33.13 -9.50
N ALA A 114 7.29 -34.17 -8.67
CA ALA A 114 6.01 -34.56 -8.09
C ALA A 114 5.43 -33.50 -7.14
N VAL A 115 6.29 -32.78 -6.40
CA VAL A 115 5.91 -31.64 -5.53
C VAL A 115 5.43 -30.45 -6.36
N LYS A 116 6.07 -30.16 -7.49
CA LYS A 116 5.64 -29.08 -8.40
C LYS A 116 4.22 -29.33 -8.91
N VAL A 117 3.91 -30.55 -9.34
CA VAL A 117 2.56 -30.94 -9.77
C VAL A 117 1.54 -30.81 -8.62
N LEU A 118 1.91 -31.17 -7.39
CA LEU A 118 1.04 -31.01 -6.22
C LEU A 118 0.71 -29.54 -5.93
N LEU A 119 1.67 -28.63 -6.07
CA LEU A 119 1.47 -27.19 -5.87
C LEU A 119 0.55 -26.60 -6.94
N ASP A 120 0.73 -26.98 -8.20
CA ASP A 120 -0.12 -26.54 -9.30
C ASP A 120 -1.58 -27.00 -9.13
N LEU A 121 -1.80 -28.24 -8.68
CA LEU A 121 -3.15 -28.74 -8.38
C LEU A 121 -3.81 -27.97 -7.23
N LYS A 122 -3.07 -27.63 -6.17
CA LYS A 122 -3.57 -26.79 -5.07
C LYS A 122 -3.89 -25.36 -5.51
N ALA A 123 -3.09 -24.78 -6.40
CA ALA A 123 -3.35 -23.46 -6.97
C ALA A 123 -4.64 -23.47 -7.82
N LYS A 124 -4.86 -24.53 -8.62
CA LYS A 124 -6.11 -24.72 -9.38
C LYS A 124 -7.32 -24.89 -8.47
N TYR A 125 -7.20 -25.64 -7.38
CA TYR A 125 -8.28 -25.75 -6.39
C TYR A 125 -8.59 -24.42 -5.71
N LYS A 126 -7.57 -23.62 -5.33
CA LYS A 126 -7.75 -22.28 -4.78
C LYS A 126 -8.44 -21.34 -5.76
N ALA A 127 -8.07 -21.39 -7.04
CA ALA A 127 -8.70 -20.58 -8.08
C ALA A 127 -10.17 -20.99 -8.31
N ALA A 128 -10.48 -22.29 -8.24
CA ALA A 128 -11.84 -22.80 -8.46
C ALA A 128 -12.77 -22.62 -7.24
N MET A 129 -12.24 -22.80 -6.03
CA MET A 129 -13.03 -22.86 -4.79
C MET A 129 -12.92 -21.59 -3.93
N GLY A 130 -12.04 -20.66 -4.29
CA GLY A 130 -11.75 -19.44 -3.52
C GLY A 130 -11.09 -19.70 -2.17
N GLN A 131 -10.70 -20.94 -1.87
CA GLN A 131 -10.13 -21.37 -0.59
C GLN A 131 -8.95 -22.32 -0.79
N ASP A 132 -7.97 -22.24 0.11
CA ASP A 132 -6.84 -23.16 0.11
C ASP A 132 -7.29 -24.60 0.45
N TRP A 133 -6.81 -25.56 -0.33
CA TRP A 133 -7.17 -26.97 -0.18
C TRP A 133 -6.75 -27.52 1.20
N LYS A 134 -7.67 -28.22 1.87
CA LYS A 134 -7.43 -28.94 3.13
C LYS A 134 -7.83 -30.42 2.99
N PRO A 135 -7.03 -31.36 3.54
CA PRO A 135 -7.40 -32.77 3.51
C PRO A 135 -8.73 -33.01 4.25
N GLY A 136 -9.69 -33.65 3.59
CA GLY A 136 -10.96 -34.10 4.19
C GLY A 136 -12.11 -33.08 4.20
N SER A 137 -11.97 -31.90 3.58
CA SER A 137 -13.09 -30.97 3.42
C SER A 137 -13.82 -31.23 2.10
N VAL A 138 -15.01 -31.83 2.13
CA VAL A 138 -15.90 -31.92 0.96
C VAL A 138 -16.71 -30.62 0.87
N PRO A 139 -16.57 -29.79 -0.18
CA PRO A 139 -17.37 -28.57 -0.32
C PRO A 139 -18.57 -28.82 -1.24
N THR A 140 -19.74 -28.34 -0.83
CA THR A 140 -20.95 -28.28 -1.65
C THR A 140 -20.79 -27.20 -2.74
N PRO A 141 -21.20 -27.43 -4.01
CA PRO A 141 -21.08 -26.43 -5.07
C PRO A 141 -21.97 -25.22 -4.79
N GLN A 142 -21.40 -24.01 -4.77
CA GLN A 142 -22.19 -22.78 -4.69
C GLN A 142 -22.50 -22.27 -6.11
N GLN A 143 -23.79 -22.32 -6.47
CA GLN A 143 -24.33 -21.72 -7.69
C GLN A 143 -24.23 -20.18 -7.65
N ALA A 144 -24.03 -19.60 -8.83
CA ALA A 144 -24.01 -18.18 -9.10
C ALA A 144 -25.34 -17.49 -8.74
N ASN A 145 -25.31 -16.53 -7.82
CA ASN A 145 -26.13 -15.30 -7.81
C ASN A 145 -25.78 -14.44 -6.58
N ASN A 146 -24.79 -13.56 -6.69
CA ASN A 146 -24.55 -12.54 -5.66
C ASN A 146 -25.29 -11.25 -6.02
N SER A 147 -26.60 -11.23 -5.79
CA SER A 147 -27.32 -9.98 -5.57
C SER A 147 -27.03 -9.51 -4.13
N VAL A 148 -26.88 -8.19 -3.93
CA VAL A 148 -26.68 -7.55 -2.62
C VAL A 148 -27.77 -7.96 -1.62
N ASP A 149 -29.00 -8.18 -2.09
CA ASP A 149 -30.14 -8.61 -1.27
C ASP A 149 -29.98 -10.07 -0.79
N GLY A 150 -29.37 -10.92 -1.61
CA GLY A 150 -29.05 -12.31 -1.26
C GLY A 150 -27.98 -12.38 -0.17
N LEU A 151 -26.93 -11.56 -0.28
CA LEU A 151 -25.89 -11.46 0.75
C LEU A 151 -26.44 -10.93 2.07
N SER A 152 -27.33 -9.92 2.04
CA SER A 152 -27.96 -9.38 3.24
C SER A 152 -28.79 -10.45 3.98
N THR A 153 -29.59 -11.21 3.23
CA THR A 153 -30.43 -12.30 3.79
C THR A 153 -29.57 -13.41 4.40
N GLN A 154 -28.46 -13.77 3.76
CA GLN A 154 -27.52 -14.78 4.27
C GLN A 154 -26.80 -14.32 5.55
N ILE A 155 -26.45 -13.03 5.66
CA ILE A 155 -25.83 -12.47 6.88
C ILE A 155 -26.83 -12.52 8.06
N ALA A 156 -28.09 -12.16 7.82
CA ALA A 156 -29.13 -12.23 8.84
C ALA A 156 -29.32 -13.67 9.35
N ALA A 157 -29.55 -14.62 8.43
CA ALA A 157 -29.78 -16.03 8.78
C ALA A 157 -28.59 -16.66 9.52
N GLN A 158 -27.36 -16.36 9.07
CA GLN A 158 -26.15 -16.85 9.72
C GLN A 158 -25.93 -16.22 11.11
N GLY A 159 -26.31 -14.95 11.30
CA GLY A 159 -26.28 -14.27 12.59
C GLY A 159 -27.25 -14.89 13.60
N ASP A 160 -28.45 -15.25 13.16
CA ASP A 160 -29.45 -15.92 13.99
C ASP A 160 -29.03 -17.33 14.38
N LYS A 161 -28.38 -18.06 13.46
CA LYS A 161 -27.79 -19.38 13.75
C LYS A 161 -26.70 -19.31 14.83
N VAL A 162 -25.80 -18.32 14.76
CA VAL A 162 -24.78 -18.08 15.79
C VAL A 162 -25.42 -17.72 17.13
N ARG A 163 -26.49 -16.89 17.13
CA ARG A 163 -27.20 -16.53 18.36
C ARG A 163 -27.88 -17.75 18.98
N LYS A 164 -28.52 -18.59 18.18
CA LYS A 164 -29.15 -19.84 18.62
C LYS A 164 -28.13 -20.80 19.23
N LEU A 165 -27.00 -21.04 18.56
CA LEU A 165 -25.93 -21.91 19.07
C LEU A 165 -25.33 -21.41 20.40
N LYS A 166 -25.23 -20.09 20.60
CA LYS A 166 -24.79 -19.49 21.87
C LYS A 166 -25.84 -19.66 22.97
N THR A 167 -27.12 -19.52 22.65
CA THR A 167 -28.22 -19.76 23.60
C THR A 167 -28.33 -21.23 24.00
N GLU A 168 -28.09 -22.14 23.05
CA GLU A 168 -28.10 -23.60 23.27
C GLU A 168 -26.81 -24.13 23.92
N LYS A 169 -25.86 -23.24 24.28
CA LYS A 169 -24.56 -23.58 24.87
C LYS A 169 -23.78 -24.63 24.06
N ALA A 170 -23.84 -24.52 22.73
CA ALA A 170 -23.01 -25.34 21.84
C ALA A 170 -21.53 -25.14 22.15
N ASP A 171 -20.71 -26.14 21.81
CA ASP A 171 -19.28 -26.08 22.08
C ASP A 171 -18.62 -24.90 21.34
N LYS A 172 -17.55 -24.39 21.96
CA LYS A 172 -16.87 -23.18 21.48
C LYS A 172 -16.34 -23.32 20.05
N ALA A 173 -15.90 -24.52 19.65
CA ALA A 173 -15.38 -24.73 18.30
C ALA A 173 -16.47 -24.64 17.24
N THR A 174 -17.66 -25.19 17.53
CA THR A 174 -18.85 -25.07 16.67
C THR A 174 -19.33 -23.62 16.55
N VAL A 175 -19.36 -22.87 17.65
CA VAL A 175 -19.73 -21.44 17.61
C VAL A 175 -18.69 -20.62 16.82
N ASP A 176 -17.40 -20.86 17.03
CA ASP A 176 -16.31 -20.11 16.37
C ASP A 176 -16.28 -20.38 14.86
N ALA A 177 -16.61 -21.59 14.41
CA ALA A 177 -16.73 -21.92 12.98
C ALA A 177 -17.85 -21.10 12.31
N GLU A 178 -19.01 -21.01 12.95
CA GLU A 178 -20.18 -20.30 12.40
C GLU A 178 -20.00 -18.76 12.47
N VAL A 179 -19.29 -18.26 13.50
CA VAL A 179 -18.86 -16.85 13.60
C VAL A 179 -17.90 -16.48 12.47
N LYS A 180 -16.96 -17.38 12.12
CA LYS A 180 -16.04 -17.15 11.01
C LYS A 180 -16.77 -17.04 9.67
N THR A 181 -17.78 -17.86 9.45
CA THR A 181 -18.66 -17.77 8.27
C THR A 181 -19.42 -16.44 8.25
N LEU A 182 -19.97 -16.01 9.39
CA LEU A 182 -20.66 -14.71 9.51
C LEU A 182 -19.76 -13.53 9.18
N LEU A 183 -18.50 -13.53 9.63
CA LEU A 183 -17.52 -12.48 9.33
C LEU A 183 -17.16 -12.45 7.84
N SER A 184 -17.03 -13.61 7.21
CA SER A 184 -16.78 -13.72 5.76
C SER A 184 -17.93 -13.14 4.95
N LEU A 185 -19.18 -13.46 5.30
CA LEU A 185 -20.36 -12.91 4.61
C LEU A 185 -20.45 -11.38 4.75
N LYS A 186 -20.18 -10.84 5.94
CA LYS A 186 -20.12 -9.38 6.15
C LYS A 186 -19.02 -8.71 5.34
N ALA A 187 -17.84 -9.33 5.23
CA ALA A 187 -16.75 -8.83 4.40
C ALA A 187 -17.12 -8.81 2.90
N GLN A 188 -17.86 -9.82 2.43
CA GLN A 188 -18.37 -9.86 1.06
C GLN A 188 -19.41 -8.77 0.82
N TYR A 189 -20.35 -8.55 1.76
CA TYR A 189 -21.32 -7.46 1.65
C TYR A 189 -20.65 -6.07 1.64
N LYS A 190 -19.65 -5.84 2.49
CA LYS A 190 -18.87 -4.60 2.49
C LYS A 190 -18.10 -4.40 1.18
N SER A 191 -17.55 -5.48 0.61
CA SER A 191 -16.85 -5.41 -0.67
C SER A 191 -17.81 -5.12 -1.83
N ALA A 192 -19.05 -5.60 -1.76
CA ALA A 192 -20.06 -5.41 -2.80
C ALA A 192 -20.78 -4.05 -2.72
N THR A 193 -20.94 -3.47 -1.52
CA THR A 193 -21.75 -2.26 -1.29
C THR A 193 -20.94 -1.04 -0.86
N GLY A 194 -19.68 -1.23 -0.44
CA GLY A 194 -18.85 -0.19 0.16
C GLY A 194 -19.22 0.17 1.61
N ALA A 195 -20.26 -0.45 2.19
CA ALA A 195 -20.77 -0.15 3.53
C ALA A 195 -20.80 -1.38 4.45
N ASP A 196 -20.63 -1.15 5.76
CA ASP A 196 -20.79 -2.21 6.75
C ASP A 196 -22.27 -2.63 6.85
N TRP A 197 -22.53 -3.94 6.87
CA TRP A 197 -23.89 -4.47 6.95
C TRP A 197 -24.56 -4.09 8.28
N THR A 198 -25.76 -3.51 8.20
CA THR A 198 -26.63 -3.27 9.36
C THR A 198 -27.95 -4.03 9.22
N PRO A 199 -28.62 -4.40 10.32
CA PRO A 199 -29.77 -5.32 10.27
C PRO A 199 -31.04 -4.78 9.60
N ASN A 200 -31.05 -3.58 9.02
CA ASN A 200 -32.28 -2.98 8.49
C ASN A 200 -32.10 -1.97 7.32
N THR A 201 -31.28 -2.28 6.32
CA THR A 201 -31.19 -1.48 5.08
C THR A 201 -31.80 -2.20 3.88
N ALA A 202 -32.95 -1.69 3.40
CA ALA A 202 -33.43 -1.91 2.04
C ALA A 202 -32.77 -0.90 1.07
N ALA A 203 -32.47 -1.31 -0.16
CA ALA A 203 -31.71 -0.52 -1.13
C ALA A 203 -32.43 0.77 -1.59
N PRO A 204 -31.71 1.90 -1.84
CA PRO A 204 -32.32 3.13 -2.35
C PRO A 204 -32.62 3.02 -3.86
N ALA A 205 -33.87 3.35 -4.23
CA ALA A 205 -34.31 3.45 -5.62
C ALA A 205 -34.08 4.85 -6.21
N ASN A 206 -33.63 4.84 -7.46
CA ASN A 206 -33.44 5.93 -8.41
C ASN A 206 -34.64 6.92 -8.48
N LYS A 207 -34.44 8.25 -8.43
CA LYS A 207 -35.42 9.24 -8.93
C LYS A 207 -34.81 10.61 -9.29
N LYS A 208 -35.16 11.07 -10.50
CA LYS A 208 -34.95 12.41 -11.08
C LYS A 208 -35.87 13.48 -10.43
N SER A 209 -35.46 14.73 -10.64
CA SER A 209 -36.02 16.06 -10.33
C SER A 209 -37.54 16.24 -10.16
N GLN A 210 -37.94 17.04 -9.16
CA GLN A 210 -38.78 18.27 -9.25
C GLN A 210 -39.11 18.85 -7.84
N SER A 211 -39.05 20.18 -7.70
CA SER A 211 -39.61 21.01 -6.61
C SER A 211 -41.13 21.23 -6.84
N PRO A 212 -42.02 21.71 -5.91
CA PRO A 212 -41.83 22.86 -5.00
C PRO A 212 -42.53 22.88 -3.60
N SER A 213 -42.07 23.84 -2.78
CA SER A 213 -42.75 24.73 -1.80
C SER A 213 -43.55 24.24 -0.56
N THR A 214 -43.14 24.85 0.58
CA THR A 214 -43.92 25.47 1.70
C THR A 214 -44.78 24.60 2.62
N ASN A 215 -44.34 24.46 3.88
CA ASN A 215 -44.96 25.11 5.06
C ASN A 215 -44.29 24.64 6.37
N THR A 216 -43.96 25.60 7.24
CA THR A 216 -43.82 25.39 8.69
C THR A 216 -45.02 26.10 9.33
N PRO A 217 -45.70 25.51 10.32
CA PRO A 217 -45.33 25.86 11.70
C PRO A 217 -45.46 24.74 12.76
N THR A 218 -44.59 24.84 13.78
CA THR A 218 -44.77 24.48 15.22
C THR A 218 -44.39 23.07 15.75
N MET A 219 -43.24 23.02 16.47
CA MET A 219 -42.90 22.48 17.82
C MET A 219 -43.88 21.47 18.50
N ASN A 220 -43.51 20.49 19.35
CA ASN A 220 -42.28 19.97 19.97
C ASN A 220 -42.66 18.61 20.65
N GLY A 221 -41.68 17.73 20.94
CA GLY A 221 -41.95 16.60 21.86
C GLY A 221 -40.83 15.59 22.10
N ALA A 222 -39.88 15.42 21.16
CA ALA A 222 -38.86 14.36 21.28
C ALA A 222 -37.42 14.86 21.54
N ASN A 223 -37.16 16.17 21.46
CA ASN A 223 -35.80 16.72 21.48
C ASN A 223 -35.31 17.27 22.84
N ASP A 224 -36.16 17.29 23.88
CA ASP A 224 -35.78 17.82 25.20
C ASP A 224 -35.08 16.77 26.08
N LYS A 225 -35.53 15.51 26.08
CA LYS A 225 -34.96 14.45 26.94
C LYS A 225 -33.52 14.10 26.56
N ALA A 226 -33.22 14.00 25.27
CA ALA A 226 -31.88 13.73 24.77
C ALA A 226 -30.90 14.85 25.16
N THR A 227 -31.35 16.10 25.04
CA THR A 227 -30.55 17.29 25.38
C THR A 227 -30.28 17.38 26.89
N VAL A 228 -31.28 17.04 27.73
CA VAL A 228 -31.12 16.98 29.19
C VAL A 228 -30.17 15.83 29.60
N LEU A 229 -30.34 14.63 29.02
CA LEU A 229 -29.45 13.49 29.28
C LEU A 229 -28.00 13.78 28.87
N ALA A 230 -27.78 14.45 27.74
CA ALA A 230 -26.46 14.87 27.30
C ALA A 230 -25.78 15.81 28.32
N ALA A 231 -26.52 16.80 28.84
CA ALA A 231 -26.00 17.73 29.84
C ALA A 231 -25.66 17.02 31.17
N GLU A 232 -26.47 16.05 31.58
CA GLU A 232 -26.22 15.28 32.81
C GLU A 232 -25.03 14.33 32.66
N ILE A 233 -24.87 13.69 31.50
CA ILE A 233 -23.68 12.88 31.18
C ILE A 233 -22.40 13.72 31.22
N ALA A 234 -22.45 14.96 30.71
CA ALA A 234 -21.31 15.87 30.76
C ALA A 234 -20.93 16.22 32.20
N LYS A 235 -21.90 16.65 33.02
CA LYS A 235 -21.68 16.98 34.44
C LYS A 235 -21.14 15.79 35.25
N GLN A 236 -21.73 14.61 35.06
CA GLN A 236 -21.31 13.40 35.74
C GLN A 236 -19.90 12.96 35.30
N GLY A 237 -19.56 13.15 34.02
CA GLY A 237 -18.22 12.90 33.48
C GLY A 237 -17.14 13.80 34.07
N ASP A 238 -17.46 15.08 34.31
CA ASP A 238 -16.55 16.02 34.94
C ASP A 238 -16.38 15.75 36.43
N LEU A 239 -17.45 15.37 37.15
CA LEU A 239 -17.38 14.94 38.55
C LEU A 239 -16.43 13.74 38.73
N VAL A 240 -16.55 12.72 37.88
CA VAL A 240 -15.65 11.55 37.90
C VAL A 240 -14.20 11.95 37.65
N ARG A 241 -13.95 12.91 36.76
CA ARG A 241 -12.60 13.42 36.46
C ARG A 241 -12.01 14.18 37.63
N ASP A 242 -12.81 15.00 38.29
CA ASP A 242 -12.43 15.75 39.48
C ASP A 242 -12.15 14.85 40.69
N LEU A 243 -12.97 13.83 40.91
CA LEU A 243 -12.74 12.84 41.99
C LEU A 243 -11.45 12.05 41.75
N LYS A 244 -11.16 11.67 40.50
CA LYS A 244 -9.88 11.04 40.13
C LYS A 244 -8.69 11.99 40.32
N ALA A 245 -8.82 13.26 39.94
CA ALA A 245 -7.78 14.26 40.12
C ALA A 245 -7.48 14.56 41.60
N LYS A 246 -8.51 14.54 42.45
CA LYS A 246 -8.41 14.74 43.91
C LYS A 246 -8.03 13.46 44.67
N LYS A 247 -7.79 12.34 43.99
CA LYS A 247 -7.48 11.03 44.59
C LYS A 247 -8.51 10.62 45.65
N ALA A 248 -9.79 10.81 45.35
CA ALA A 248 -10.88 10.30 46.19
C ALA A 248 -10.80 8.78 46.34
N ASP A 249 -11.51 8.24 47.32
CA ASP A 249 -11.50 6.81 47.57
C ASP A 249 -12.08 6.04 46.38
N LYS A 250 -11.55 4.84 46.15
CA LYS A 250 -11.86 4.03 44.97
C LYS A 250 -13.34 3.64 44.92
N ALA A 251 -13.98 3.39 46.06
CA ALA A 251 -15.39 3.00 46.12
C ALA A 251 -16.30 4.15 45.64
N THR A 252 -16.01 5.37 46.05
CA THR A 252 -16.72 6.57 45.59
C THR A 252 -16.52 6.81 44.09
N ILE A 253 -15.29 6.66 43.57
CA ILE A 253 -15.03 6.81 42.13
C ILE A 253 -15.80 5.75 41.32
N ASP A 254 -15.81 4.50 41.77
CA ASP A 254 -16.47 3.40 41.08
C ASP A 254 -18.00 3.56 41.08
N GLN A 255 -18.58 4.09 42.16
CA GLN A 255 -20.01 4.43 42.22
C GLN A 255 -20.39 5.52 41.20
N GLU A 256 -19.61 6.60 41.12
CA GLU A 256 -19.91 7.71 40.20
C GLU A 256 -19.63 7.34 38.72
N VAL A 257 -18.69 6.42 38.46
CA VAL A 257 -18.47 5.82 37.14
C VAL A 257 -19.65 4.94 36.73
N LYS A 258 -20.22 4.16 37.65
CA LYS A 258 -21.40 3.33 37.37
C LYS A 258 -22.59 4.19 36.95
N LYS A 259 -22.85 5.28 37.68
CA LYS A 259 -23.89 6.26 37.35
C LYS A 259 -23.67 6.91 35.97
N LEU A 260 -22.42 7.23 35.61
CA LEU A 260 -22.07 7.76 34.29
C LEU A 260 -22.38 6.75 33.17
N LEU A 261 -22.12 5.47 33.39
CA LEU A 261 -22.40 4.41 32.40
C LEU A 261 -23.91 4.18 32.22
N GLU A 262 -24.68 4.22 33.31
CA GLU A 262 -26.14 4.11 33.28
C GLU A 262 -26.78 5.28 32.50
N LEU A 263 -26.32 6.52 32.74
CA LEU A 263 -26.80 7.69 31.99
C LEU A 263 -26.48 7.59 30.49
N LYS A 264 -25.28 7.11 30.12
CA LYS A 264 -24.90 6.88 28.72
C LYS A 264 -25.74 5.79 28.05
N ALA A 265 -26.08 4.73 28.79
CA ALA A 265 -26.97 3.68 28.30
C ALA A 265 -28.38 4.22 28.04
N GLN A 266 -28.92 5.03 28.95
CA GLN A 266 -30.21 5.69 28.77
C GLN A 266 -30.21 6.64 27.57
N TYR A 267 -29.16 7.45 27.40
CA TYR A 267 -29.01 8.30 26.21
C TYR A 267 -28.97 7.49 24.91
N GLN A 268 -28.28 6.34 24.90
CA GLN A 268 -28.23 5.47 23.73
C GLN A 268 -29.57 4.79 23.43
N THR A 269 -30.33 4.39 24.45
CA THR A 269 -31.69 3.84 24.29
C THR A 269 -32.66 4.88 23.73
N GLU A 270 -32.58 6.13 24.20
CA GLU A 270 -33.48 7.21 23.81
C GLU A 270 -33.14 7.84 22.45
N THR A 271 -31.86 7.93 22.10
CA THR A 271 -31.41 8.59 20.85
C THR A 271 -31.03 7.62 19.74
N GLY A 272 -30.90 6.33 20.04
CA GLY A 272 -30.38 5.32 19.11
C GLY A 272 -28.89 5.47 18.79
N ALA A 273 -28.18 6.43 19.40
CA ALA A 273 -26.78 6.72 19.14
C ALA A 273 -25.95 6.75 20.45
N ALA A 274 -24.72 6.25 20.39
CA ALA A 274 -23.80 6.33 21.54
C ALA A 274 -23.40 7.79 21.81
N TYR A 275 -23.38 8.19 23.07
CA TYR A 275 -23.02 9.56 23.46
C TYR A 275 -21.58 9.91 23.08
N ALA A 276 -21.42 10.90 22.20
CA ALA A 276 -20.13 11.49 21.84
C ALA A 276 -20.02 12.88 22.51
N PRO A 277 -19.02 13.13 23.37
CA PRO A 277 -18.86 14.43 24.00
C PRO A 277 -18.50 15.51 22.96
N PRO A 278 -19.11 16.70 23.01
CA PRO A 278 -18.71 17.81 22.15
C PRO A 278 -17.29 18.27 22.48
N SER A 279 -16.48 18.46 21.44
CA SER A 279 -15.16 19.10 21.51
C SER A 279 -15.31 20.54 22.01
N GLN A 280 -14.85 20.85 23.22
CA GLN A 280 -14.78 22.22 23.71
C GLN A 280 -13.35 22.75 23.67
N ALA A 281 -13.22 23.88 22.96
CA ALA A 281 -12.14 24.84 23.06
C ALA A 281 -11.99 25.34 24.52
N ARG A 282 -10.74 25.47 24.97
CA ARG A 282 -10.42 26.07 26.27
C ARG A 282 -10.67 27.58 26.22
N GLU A 283 -11.78 28.02 26.78
CA GLU A 283 -11.95 29.41 27.23
C GLU A 283 -11.35 29.58 28.63
N ASN A 284 -10.40 30.50 28.75
CA ASN A 284 -9.86 30.98 30.02
C ASN A 284 -10.86 31.95 30.67
N LYS A 285 -11.27 31.71 31.92
CA LYS A 285 -11.83 32.77 32.79
C LYS A 285 -11.16 32.78 34.17
N PRO A 286 -11.07 33.98 34.80
CA PRO A 286 -10.08 34.33 35.81
C PRO A 286 -10.47 33.91 37.24
N LYS A 287 -9.46 33.68 38.09
CA LYS A 287 -9.60 33.38 39.52
C LYS A 287 -9.99 34.62 40.32
N GLU A 288 -11.20 34.60 40.86
CA GLU A 288 -11.66 35.47 41.95
C GLU A 288 -11.02 35.04 43.28
N LYS A 289 -10.41 35.98 44.01
CA LYS A 289 -9.93 35.81 45.38
C LYS A 289 -11.01 36.29 46.36
N LYS A 290 -11.30 35.51 47.41
CA LYS A 290 -11.95 35.98 48.63
C LYS A 290 -10.98 36.03 49.81
N PRO A 291 -11.20 36.94 50.79
CA PRO A 291 -10.16 37.54 51.61
C PRO A 291 -9.98 36.81 52.95
N LYS A 292 -8.79 36.95 53.56
CA LYS A 292 -8.56 36.65 54.98
C LYS A 292 -8.13 37.93 55.70
N GLU A 293 -8.80 38.16 56.82
CA GLU A 293 -8.72 39.30 57.71
C GLU A 293 -7.34 39.47 58.37
N ALA A 294 -7.05 40.72 58.70
CA ALA A 294 -5.83 41.20 59.36
C ALA A 294 -6.08 41.50 60.84
N LYS A 295 -5.05 41.33 61.68
CA LYS A 295 -4.66 42.23 62.79
C LYS A 295 -3.30 41.80 63.40
N PRO A 296 -2.58 42.69 64.13
CA PRO A 296 -1.34 43.30 63.60
C PRO A 296 -0.08 43.00 64.44
N LYS A 297 1.10 43.31 63.90
CA LYS A 297 2.37 43.42 64.64
C LYS A 297 2.82 44.88 64.72
N GLU A 298 3.21 45.29 65.93
CA GLU A 298 3.79 46.59 66.28
C GLU A 298 5.25 46.79 65.80
N ALA A 299 5.64 48.06 65.79
CA ALA A 299 6.78 48.70 65.14
C ALA A 299 8.12 48.58 65.93
N LYS A 300 9.27 48.36 65.24
CA LYS A 300 10.44 49.28 65.00
C LYS A 300 11.37 49.58 66.22
N PRO A 301 12.61 50.12 66.05
CA PRO A 301 13.53 50.22 64.89
C PRO A 301 15.06 50.08 65.22
N LYS A 302 15.94 50.43 64.23
CA LYS A 302 17.32 51.02 64.30
C LYS A 302 18.55 50.08 64.39
N GLU A 303 19.73 50.30 63.77
CA GLU A 303 20.32 51.30 62.84
C GLU A 303 21.78 50.88 62.41
N VAL A 304 22.10 50.95 61.10
CA VAL A 304 23.35 51.42 60.40
C VAL A 304 24.76 50.75 60.55
N LYS A 305 25.22 50.12 59.41
CA LYS A 305 26.49 50.22 58.58
C LYS A 305 27.91 50.42 59.19
N PRO A 306 29.05 50.29 58.44
CA PRO A 306 29.37 49.64 57.12
C PRO A 306 30.70 48.82 57.10
N LYS A 307 30.97 48.04 56.02
CA LYS A 307 32.27 47.99 55.30
C LYS A 307 32.29 46.92 54.19
N GLU A 308 32.69 47.33 52.99
CA GLU A 308 33.17 46.49 51.88
C GLU A 308 34.72 46.40 51.99
N PRO A 309 35.38 45.27 51.65
CA PRO A 309 35.79 45.05 50.25
C PRO A 309 35.70 43.59 49.75
N SER A 310 35.78 43.47 48.42
CA SER A 310 35.58 42.34 47.49
C SER A 310 36.53 41.11 47.65
N PRO A 311 36.49 40.09 46.76
CA PRO A 311 35.72 38.85 46.91
C PRO A 311 36.59 37.57 46.94
N LYS A 312 36.13 36.50 47.62
CA LYS A 312 36.52 35.10 47.35
C LYS A 312 35.54 34.12 48.06
N PRO A 313 35.46 32.86 47.61
CA PRO A 313 34.25 32.23 47.09
C PRO A 313 33.45 31.51 48.18
N SER A 314 32.14 31.74 48.25
CA SER A 314 31.26 31.00 49.14
C SER A 314 30.51 29.90 48.40
N LYS A 315 31.08 28.70 48.54
CA LYS A 315 30.40 27.41 48.75
C LYS A 315 29.27 27.04 47.79
N GLU A 316 29.64 26.14 46.87
CA GLU A 316 28.83 25.01 46.48
C GLU A 316 27.99 24.49 47.66
N GLU A 317 26.67 24.56 47.53
CA GLU A 317 25.81 23.59 48.19
C GLU A 317 25.98 22.26 47.46
N SER A 318 26.90 21.45 47.98
CA SER A 318 27.02 20.04 47.66
C SER A 318 25.75 19.32 48.13
N SER A 319 24.75 19.20 47.26
CA SER A 319 23.77 18.11 47.39
C SER A 319 24.43 16.82 46.90
N SER A 320 25.34 16.26 47.71
CA SER A 320 25.95 14.95 47.49
C SER A 320 24.93 13.86 47.86
N GLY A 321 24.02 13.60 46.93
CA GLY A 321 23.38 12.31 46.77
C GLY A 321 23.53 11.95 45.29
N PRO A 322 23.85 10.70 44.92
CA PRO A 322 23.89 10.32 43.52
C PRO A 322 22.46 10.45 42.99
N LYS A 323 22.15 11.56 42.31
CA LYS A 323 20.98 11.61 41.44
C LYS A 323 21.25 10.47 40.46
N LYS A 324 20.51 9.36 40.61
CA LYS A 324 20.41 8.33 39.58
C LYS A 324 19.82 9.03 38.36
N ILE A 325 20.65 9.70 37.58
CA ILE A 325 20.33 10.10 36.22
C ILE A 325 20.22 8.76 35.51
N THR A 326 18.99 8.28 35.37
CA THR A 326 18.73 7.17 34.49
C THR A 326 19.21 7.60 33.11
N ARG A 327 20.18 6.90 32.50
CA ARG A 327 20.70 7.16 31.13
C ARG A 327 19.62 7.06 30.03
N LEU A 328 18.36 6.86 30.43
CA LEU A 328 17.15 6.88 29.62
C LEU A 328 16.83 8.28 29.03
N GLY A 329 17.26 9.37 29.69
CA GLY A 329 17.07 10.74 29.18
C GLY A 329 18.09 11.16 28.13
N LEU A 330 17.88 12.30 27.46
CA LEU A 330 18.86 12.91 26.57
C LEU A 330 19.99 13.57 27.38
N GLU A 331 21.23 13.37 26.98
CA GLU A 331 22.43 13.89 27.62
C GLU A 331 23.01 15.10 26.84
N ALA A 332 22.89 15.09 25.51
CA ALA A 332 23.27 16.20 24.66
C ALA A 332 22.17 17.27 24.58
N SER A 333 22.58 18.54 24.47
CA SER A 333 21.69 19.67 24.23
C SER A 333 21.66 20.04 22.76
N LYS A 334 20.46 20.29 22.22
CA LYS A 334 20.23 20.64 20.80
C LYS A 334 21.03 21.86 20.36
N ASP A 335 21.11 22.88 21.22
CA ASP A 335 21.77 24.16 20.90
C ASP A 335 23.30 24.11 21.03
N VAL A 336 23.84 23.04 21.62
CA VAL A 336 25.29 22.90 21.90
C VAL A 336 25.91 21.83 21.00
N ASP A 337 25.28 20.66 20.90
CA ASP A 337 25.77 19.53 20.12
C ASP A 337 24.61 18.89 19.37
N LEU A 338 24.23 19.53 18.26
CA LEU A 338 23.15 19.07 17.40
C LEU A 338 23.38 17.65 16.84
N PRO A 339 24.58 17.26 16.36
CA PRO A 339 24.82 15.90 15.88
C PRO A 339 24.60 14.82 16.94
N GLU A 340 25.13 15.01 18.16
CA GLU A 340 24.95 14.04 19.24
C GLU A 340 23.50 14.06 19.75
N TRP A 341 22.89 15.24 19.91
CA TRP A 341 21.48 15.36 20.27
C TRP A 341 20.58 14.61 19.29
N TYR A 342 20.78 14.80 17.99
CA TYR A 342 19.98 14.13 16.96
C TYR A 342 20.12 12.61 17.05
N THR A 343 21.36 12.13 17.23
CA THR A 343 21.67 10.70 17.40
C THR A 343 20.97 10.11 18.62
N GLN A 344 21.01 10.79 19.76
CA GLN A 344 20.34 10.34 20.97
C GLN A 344 18.82 10.35 20.82
N VAL A 345 18.24 11.38 20.20
CA VAL A 345 16.79 11.48 19.99
C VAL A 345 16.29 10.30 19.17
N ILE A 346 16.87 10.03 18.00
CA ILE A 346 16.37 8.98 17.09
C ILE A 346 16.60 7.56 17.61
N THR A 347 17.63 7.35 18.46
CA THR A 347 17.91 6.03 19.05
C THR A 347 17.13 5.80 20.33
N LYS A 348 17.14 6.75 21.27
CA LYS A 348 16.42 6.63 22.56
C LYS A 348 14.91 6.71 22.41
N SER A 349 14.39 7.28 21.31
CA SER A 349 12.97 7.21 20.95
C SER A 349 12.58 5.92 20.21
N GLU A 350 13.53 5.01 19.97
CA GLU A 350 13.29 3.78 19.22
C GLU A 350 12.80 4.00 17.79
N MET A 351 13.27 5.07 17.14
CA MET A 351 12.99 5.34 15.72
C MET A 351 13.98 4.59 14.81
N ILE A 352 15.26 4.59 15.16
CA ILE A 352 16.33 4.04 14.33
C ILE A 352 17.17 3.05 15.14
N ASP A 353 17.52 1.93 14.50
CA ASP A 353 18.70 1.15 14.87
C ASP A 353 19.76 1.26 13.76
N TYR A 354 21.03 1.38 14.15
CA TYR A 354 22.15 1.40 13.21
C TYR A 354 22.37 0.02 12.60
N TYR A 355 22.59 0.00 11.29
CA TYR A 355 22.95 -1.22 10.57
C TYR A 355 24.47 -1.33 10.41
N ASP A 356 24.97 -2.54 10.12
CA ASP A 356 26.40 -2.81 9.93
C ASP A 356 26.94 -2.22 8.61
N ILE A 357 26.07 -1.96 7.64
CA ILE A 357 26.39 -1.23 6.41
C ILE A 357 26.24 0.28 6.64
N SER A 358 27.36 1.00 6.51
CA SER A 358 27.38 2.47 6.60
C SER A 358 26.37 3.13 5.66
N GLY A 359 25.59 4.07 6.20
CA GLY A 359 24.55 4.79 5.48
C GLY A 359 23.23 4.04 5.30
N CYS A 360 23.12 2.82 5.83
CA CYS A 360 21.87 2.07 5.94
C CYS A 360 21.40 2.03 7.39
N TYR A 361 20.09 2.14 7.61
CA TYR A 361 19.50 2.24 8.94
C TYR A 361 18.21 1.45 8.99
N ILE A 362 17.93 0.80 10.12
CA ILE A 362 16.69 0.08 10.35
C ILE A 362 15.62 1.09 10.78
N LEU A 363 14.56 1.22 10.00
CA LEU A 363 13.37 2.00 10.38
C LEU A 363 12.50 1.16 11.32
N ARG A 364 12.54 1.46 12.62
CA ARG A 364 11.75 0.75 13.63
C ARG A 364 10.27 1.12 13.55
N PRO A 365 9.36 0.38 14.22
CA PRO A 365 7.92 0.65 14.17
C PRO A 365 7.53 2.10 14.46
N TRP A 366 8.26 2.81 15.34
CA TRP A 366 7.96 4.20 15.67
C TRP A 366 8.13 5.13 14.46
N SER A 367 9.27 5.07 13.77
CA SER A 367 9.49 5.89 12.56
C SER A 367 8.69 5.38 11.37
N TYR A 368 8.57 4.07 11.21
CA TYR A 368 7.83 3.50 10.08
C TYR A 368 6.33 3.83 10.15
N CYS A 369 5.76 3.95 11.35
CA CYS A 369 4.40 4.44 11.55
C CYS A 369 4.21 5.86 10.97
N ILE A 370 5.17 6.76 11.14
CA ILE A 370 5.13 8.12 10.57
C ILE A 370 5.13 8.04 9.04
N TRP A 371 6.03 7.23 8.46
CA TRP A 371 6.05 6.99 7.02
C TRP A 371 4.73 6.43 6.49
N ASP A 372 4.13 5.47 7.20
CA ASP A 372 2.84 4.91 6.85
C ASP A 372 1.71 5.95 6.88
N ARG A 373 1.74 6.92 7.80
CA ARG A 373 0.78 8.05 7.81
C ARG A 373 0.93 8.95 6.60
N ILE A 374 2.16 9.32 6.24
CA ILE A 374 2.45 10.10 5.04
C ILE A 374 1.95 9.36 3.79
N ARG A 375 2.29 8.07 3.69
CA ARG A 375 1.85 7.19 2.60
C ARG A 375 0.33 7.16 2.48
N ASN A 376 -0.37 6.87 3.57
CA ASN A 376 -1.83 6.73 3.55
C ASN A 376 -2.53 8.04 3.14
N PHE A 377 -2.01 9.20 3.59
CA PHE A 377 -2.52 10.50 3.14
C PHE A 377 -2.30 10.70 1.64
N LEU A 378 -1.05 10.58 1.17
CA LEU A 378 -0.69 10.81 -0.23
C LEU A 378 -1.38 9.83 -1.18
N SER A 379 -1.41 8.54 -0.87
CA SER A 379 -2.13 7.53 -1.64
C SER A 379 -3.62 7.90 -1.79
N GLY A 380 -4.25 8.47 -0.77
CA GLY A 380 -5.62 8.96 -0.85
C GLY A 380 -5.78 10.15 -1.80
N GLN A 381 -4.83 11.08 -1.82
CA GLN A 381 -4.88 12.25 -2.71
C GLN A 381 -4.52 11.89 -4.16
N PHE A 382 -3.51 11.05 -4.38
CA PHE A 382 -3.12 10.57 -5.71
C PHE A 382 -4.27 9.85 -6.43
N LYS A 383 -5.04 9.03 -5.70
CA LYS A 383 -6.25 8.38 -6.25
C LYS A 383 -7.30 9.38 -6.71
N LYS A 384 -7.46 10.52 -6.02
CA LYS A 384 -8.39 11.59 -6.45
C LYS A 384 -7.91 12.28 -7.73
N LEU A 385 -6.60 12.34 -7.95
CA LEU A 385 -5.99 12.87 -9.19
C LEU A 385 -5.96 11.85 -10.35
N GLY A 386 -6.53 10.66 -10.15
CA GLY A 386 -6.55 9.57 -11.14
C GLY A 386 -5.24 8.80 -11.27
N VAL A 387 -4.27 9.02 -10.36
CA VAL A 387 -3.00 8.31 -10.36
C VAL A 387 -3.19 6.88 -9.85
N LYS A 388 -2.57 5.92 -10.55
CA LYS A 388 -2.64 4.49 -10.20
C LYS A 388 -1.31 4.00 -9.65
N ASP A 389 -1.35 3.23 -8.58
CA ASP A 389 -0.15 2.58 -8.07
C ASP A 389 0.26 1.41 -8.99
N GLY A 390 1.56 1.29 -9.25
CA GLY A 390 2.22 0.19 -9.94
C GLY A 390 3.56 -0.13 -9.27
N TYR A 391 4.29 -1.09 -9.82
CA TYR A 391 5.62 -1.43 -9.31
C TYR A 391 6.53 -1.90 -10.44
N PHE A 392 7.64 -1.19 -10.63
CA PHE A 392 8.70 -1.59 -11.54
C PHE A 392 9.83 -2.33 -10.79
N PRO A 393 10.51 -3.28 -11.46
CA PRO A 393 11.66 -3.98 -10.89
C PRO A 393 12.74 -3.03 -10.38
N ILE A 394 13.44 -3.44 -9.32
CA ILE A 394 14.58 -2.68 -8.76
C ILE A 394 15.81 -2.69 -9.70
N PHE A 395 15.89 -3.69 -10.57
CA PHE A 395 17.03 -3.93 -11.45
C PHE A 395 16.87 -3.21 -12.78
N VAL A 396 17.91 -2.49 -13.19
CA VAL A 396 18.02 -1.77 -14.46
C VAL A 396 19.20 -2.33 -15.24
N SER A 397 18.99 -2.68 -16.51
CA SER A 397 20.09 -3.18 -17.34
C SER A 397 21.07 -2.05 -17.67
N LYS A 398 22.36 -2.38 -17.78
CA LYS A 398 23.40 -1.44 -18.17
C LYS A 398 23.05 -0.69 -19.46
N ALA A 399 22.57 -1.41 -20.48
CA ALA A 399 22.22 -0.83 -21.77
C ALA A 399 21.10 0.21 -21.69
N VAL A 400 20.11 0.01 -20.80
CA VAL A 400 18.99 0.94 -20.63
C VAL A 400 19.40 2.16 -19.82
N LEU A 401 20.23 1.96 -18.78
CA LEU A 401 20.83 3.04 -18.01
C LEU A 401 21.70 3.90 -18.94
N GLU A 402 22.64 3.30 -19.69
CA GLU A 402 23.54 4.03 -20.59
C GLU A 402 22.87 4.70 -21.80
N ARG A 403 21.56 4.56 -22.04
CA ARG A 403 20.87 5.40 -23.04
C ARG A 403 20.73 6.85 -22.59
N GLU A 404 20.75 7.09 -21.29
CA GLU A 404 20.56 8.41 -20.68
C GLU A 404 21.92 9.00 -20.21
N LYS A 405 23.00 8.83 -21.00
CA LYS A 405 24.37 9.25 -20.58
C LYS A 405 24.47 10.71 -20.14
N THR A 406 23.67 11.59 -20.74
CA THR A 406 23.66 13.03 -20.44
C THR A 406 23.03 13.37 -19.10
N HIS A 407 22.10 12.57 -18.57
CA HIS A 407 21.52 12.81 -17.24
C HIS A 407 22.14 11.90 -16.16
N ILE A 408 22.74 10.77 -16.56
CA ILE A 408 23.42 9.84 -15.64
C ILE A 408 24.84 10.27 -15.32
N ALA A 409 25.46 11.20 -16.06
CA ALA A 409 26.80 11.69 -15.70
C ALA A 409 26.87 12.13 -14.21
N ASP A 410 25.79 12.70 -13.68
CA ASP A 410 25.69 13.11 -12.28
C ASP A 410 25.44 11.94 -11.32
N PHE A 411 24.80 10.85 -11.78
CA PHE A 411 24.46 9.68 -10.96
C PHE A 411 25.47 8.53 -11.08
N ALA A 412 26.30 8.51 -12.12
CA ALA A 412 27.27 7.46 -12.42
C ALA A 412 28.13 7.03 -11.21
N PRO A 413 28.67 7.94 -10.37
CA PRO A 413 29.45 7.53 -9.21
C PRO A 413 28.59 6.91 -8.09
N GLU A 414 27.28 7.14 -8.07
CA GLU A 414 26.37 6.68 -7.01
C GLU A 414 25.63 5.38 -7.36
N VAL A 415 25.80 4.83 -8.57
CA VAL A 415 25.09 3.62 -9.01
C VAL A 415 25.71 2.37 -8.38
N ALA A 416 24.91 1.62 -7.63
CA ALA A 416 25.29 0.29 -7.14
C ALA A 416 25.06 -0.77 -8.24
N TRP A 417 26.06 -1.63 -8.45
CA TRP A 417 26.04 -2.67 -9.48
C TRP A 417 26.02 -4.07 -8.88
N VAL A 418 25.16 -4.93 -9.42
CA VAL A 418 25.19 -6.37 -9.21
C VAL A 418 25.97 -7.00 -10.37
N THR A 419 27.08 -7.64 -10.03
CA THR A 419 27.99 -8.26 -11.01
C THR A 419 28.08 -9.78 -10.87
N HIS A 420 27.62 -10.34 -9.75
CA HIS A 420 27.67 -11.77 -9.46
C HIS A 420 26.35 -12.28 -8.90
N SER A 421 26.05 -13.56 -9.16
CA SER A 421 24.98 -14.32 -8.49
C SER A 421 25.61 -15.52 -7.79
N GLY A 422 25.69 -15.47 -6.46
CA GLY A 422 26.54 -16.41 -5.71
C GLY A 422 28.00 -16.19 -6.07
N SER A 423 28.68 -17.23 -6.55
CA SER A 423 30.08 -17.16 -7.01
C SER A 423 30.23 -17.00 -8.53
N SER A 424 29.13 -16.98 -9.29
CA SER A 424 29.15 -16.88 -10.75
C SER A 424 29.00 -15.44 -11.21
N GLU A 425 29.90 -14.99 -12.08
CA GLU A 425 29.82 -13.68 -12.72
C GLU A 425 28.65 -13.63 -13.71
N LEU A 426 27.93 -12.51 -13.71
CA LEU A 426 26.82 -12.27 -14.63
C LEU A 426 27.36 -11.88 -16.01
N ALA A 427 26.72 -12.36 -17.07
CA ALA A 427 27.08 -12.00 -18.45
C ALA A 427 27.00 -10.48 -18.70
N GLU A 428 26.07 -9.80 -18.03
CA GLU A 428 25.96 -8.34 -18.01
C GLU A 428 25.73 -7.85 -16.59
N HIS A 429 26.41 -6.76 -16.23
CA HIS A 429 26.18 -6.08 -14.96
C HIS A 429 24.80 -5.43 -14.93
N ILE A 430 24.14 -5.51 -13.78
CA ILE A 430 22.79 -4.99 -13.57
C ILE A 430 22.86 -3.91 -12.49
N ALA A 431 22.35 -2.72 -12.78
CA ALA A 431 22.28 -1.65 -11.81
C ALA A 431 21.10 -1.83 -10.85
N ILE A 432 21.29 -1.45 -9.60
CA ILE A 432 20.19 -1.19 -8.66
C ILE A 432 19.70 0.24 -8.94
N ARG A 433 18.39 0.45 -9.08
CA ARG A 433 17.83 1.75 -9.47
C ARG A 433 18.31 2.89 -8.56
N PRO A 434 18.92 3.95 -9.11
CA PRO A 434 19.08 5.24 -8.42
C PRO A 434 17.85 6.15 -8.62
N THR A 435 17.09 5.88 -9.67
CA THR A 435 15.83 6.49 -10.10
C THR A 435 15.15 5.59 -11.16
N SER A 436 13.84 5.71 -11.43
CA SER A 436 13.14 4.77 -12.30
C SER A 436 12.82 5.25 -13.72
N GLU A 437 13.21 6.46 -14.14
CA GLU A 437 12.97 6.98 -15.50
C GLU A 437 13.40 5.98 -16.58
N THR A 438 14.66 5.55 -16.54
CA THR A 438 15.22 4.57 -17.48
C THR A 438 14.49 3.22 -17.44
N ALA A 439 13.96 2.82 -16.29
CA ALA A 439 13.23 1.56 -16.16
C ALA A 439 11.79 1.65 -16.68
N MET A 440 11.15 2.81 -16.52
CA MET A 440 9.71 3.02 -16.77
C MET A 440 9.43 3.46 -18.21
N TYR A 441 10.22 4.38 -18.74
CA TYR A 441 9.95 5.05 -20.01
C TYR A 441 9.98 4.14 -21.25
N PRO A 442 10.85 3.10 -21.33
CA PRO A 442 10.73 2.10 -22.37
C PRO A 442 9.39 1.35 -22.35
N ALA A 443 8.77 1.18 -21.17
CA ALA A 443 7.45 0.59 -21.06
C ALA A 443 6.35 1.56 -21.47
N TYR A 444 6.46 2.84 -21.11
CA TYR A 444 5.52 3.88 -21.51
C TYR A 444 5.45 4.01 -23.03
N ALA A 445 6.59 3.95 -23.72
CA ALA A 445 6.64 3.96 -25.19
C ALA A 445 5.89 2.78 -25.84
N ARG A 446 5.73 1.65 -25.13
CA ARG A 446 4.95 0.51 -25.62
C ARG A 446 3.47 0.60 -25.28
N TRP A 447 3.15 1.18 -24.13
CA TRP A 447 1.78 1.24 -23.61
C TRP A 447 0.96 2.40 -24.15
N ILE A 448 1.62 3.53 -24.43
CA ILE A 448 0.99 4.71 -25.00
C ILE A 448 1.11 4.60 -26.52
N GLN A 449 -0.03 4.50 -27.21
CA GLN A 449 -0.08 4.42 -28.68
C GLN A 449 -1.00 5.49 -29.27
N SER A 450 -2.05 5.89 -28.54
CA SER A 450 -3.05 6.85 -28.98
C SER A 450 -3.32 7.91 -27.92
N HIS A 451 -3.89 9.06 -28.34
CA HIS A 451 -4.36 10.09 -27.41
C HIS A 451 -5.31 9.56 -26.32
N ARG A 452 -5.99 8.43 -26.57
CA ARG A 452 -6.91 7.77 -25.62
C ARG A 452 -6.20 7.12 -24.43
N ASP A 453 -4.90 6.85 -24.56
CA ASP A 453 -4.07 6.31 -23.47
C ASP A 453 -3.61 7.41 -22.51
N LEU A 454 -3.86 8.68 -22.85
CA LEU A 454 -3.46 9.87 -22.11
C LEU A 454 -4.67 10.53 -21.40
N PRO A 455 -4.47 11.11 -20.20
CA PRO A 455 -3.22 11.12 -19.44
C PRO A 455 -2.90 9.75 -18.83
N TYR A 456 -1.63 9.34 -18.91
CA TYR A 456 -1.15 8.14 -18.24
C TYR A 456 -0.50 8.54 -16.91
N LYS A 457 -1.01 8.05 -15.79
CA LYS A 457 -0.56 8.46 -14.46
C LYS A 457 -0.24 7.29 -13.56
N LEU A 458 1.03 7.11 -13.23
CA LEU A 458 1.49 5.99 -12.41
C LEU A 458 2.35 6.45 -11.24
N ASN A 459 2.17 5.80 -10.10
CA ASN A 459 2.94 5.99 -8.88
C ASN A 459 3.53 4.66 -8.42
N GLN A 460 4.69 4.68 -7.76
CA GLN A 460 5.17 3.53 -7.01
C GLN A 460 5.76 3.94 -5.65
N TRP A 461 5.59 3.05 -4.68
CA TRP A 461 6.20 3.14 -3.35
C TRP A 461 7.30 2.10 -3.26
N ASN A 462 8.53 2.52 -3.00
CA ASN A 462 9.69 1.65 -3.12
C ASN A 462 10.89 2.15 -2.32
N ASN A 463 11.92 1.30 -2.26
CA ASN A 463 13.26 1.69 -1.92
C ASN A 463 14.07 2.11 -3.16
N VAL A 464 15.07 2.95 -2.90
CA VAL A 464 16.09 3.41 -3.85
C VAL A 464 17.45 3.30 -3.20
N VAL A 465 18.47 3.00 -4.01
CA VAL A 465 19.86 2.98 -3.58
C VAL A 465 20.66 4.04 -4.33
N ARG A 466 21.28 4.95 -3.58
CA ARG A 466 22.27 5.92 -4.07
C ARG A 466 23.50 5.82 -3.21
N TRP A 467 24.60 5.33 -3.78
CA TRP A 467 25.84 5.07 -3.04
C TRP A 467 26.66 6.35 -2.83
N GLU A 468 26.04 7.30 -2.17
CA GLU A 468 26.59 8.62 -1.87
C GLU A 468 27.85 8.52 -0.97
N PHE A 469 28.83 9.37 -1.27
CA PHE A 469 30.13 9.41 -0.59
C PHE A 469 30.20 10.41 0.56
N LYS A 470 29.34 11.43 0.57
CA LYS A 470 29.26 12.38 1.68
C LYS A 470 28.70 11.71 2.94
N GLN A 471 29.02 12.27 4.10
CA GLN A 471 28.68 11.69 5.40
C GLN A 471 27.16 11.41 5.52
N PRO A 472 26.75 10.15 5.76
CA PRO A 472 25.35 9.80 5.88
C PRO A 472 24.80 10.26 7.23
N GLN A 473 23.53 10.66 7.22
CA GLN A 473 22.77 11.07 8.40
C GLN A 473 21.40 10.37 8.36
N PRO A 474 20.97 9.68 9.43
CA PRO A 474 19.69 8.96 9.46
C PRO A 474 18.53 9.86 8.99
N PHE A 475 17.66 9.30 8.15
CA PHE A 475 16.58 9.98 7.41
C PHE A 475 17.03 11.06 6.41
N LEU A 476 17.84 12.03 6.85
CA LEU A 476 18.20 13.20 6.05
C LEU A 476 19.03 12.80 4.83
N ARG A 477 19.96 11.86 4.98
CA ARG A 477 20.82 11.38 3.90
C ARG A 477 21.27 9.95 4.15
N THR A 478 20.62 9.02 3.50
CA THR A 478 20.90 7.58 3.62
C THR A 478 21.21 7.00 2.24
N ARG A 479 21.95 5.89 2.21
CA ARG A 479 22.29 5.21 0.94
C ARG A 479 21.12 4.43 0.39
N GLU A 480 20.37 3.77 1.27
CA GLU A 480 19.05 3.22 0.97
C GLU A 480 18.00 4.08 1.65
N PHE A 481 16.99 4.52 0.91
CA PHE A 481 15.83 5.22 1.46
C PHE A 481 14.54 4.74 0.85
N LEU A 482 13.47 4.82 1.64
CA LEU A 482 12.12 4.66 1.13
C LEU A 482 11.64 5.98 0.55
N TRP A 483 10.96 5.88 -0.58
CA TRP A 483 10.33 7.00 -1.24
C TRP A 483 9.07 6.59 -1.98
N GLN A 484 8.46 7.62 -2.54
CA GLN A 484 7.44 7.53 -3.54
C GLN A 484 7.94 8.27 -4.77
N GLU A 485 7.76 7.66 -5.95
CA GLU A 485 8.02 8.32 -7.24
C GLU A 485 6.79 8.18 -8.15
N GLY A 486 6.33 9.31 -8.68
CA GLY A 486 5.21 9.42 -9.58
C GLY A 486 5.71 9.86 -10.94
N HIS A 487 5.23 9.19 -11.99
CA HIS A 487 5.57 9.48 -13.37
C HIS A 487 4.29 9.54 -14.18
N THR A 488 4.14 10.63 -14.93
CA THR A 488 2.91 10.89 -15.67
C THR A 488 3.23 11.38 -17.07
N ALA A 489 2.33 11.12 -18.01
CA ALA A 489 2.42 11.52 -19.40
C ALA A 489 1.10 12.14 -19.84
N PHE A 490 1.19 13.26 -20.55
CA PHE A 490 0.08 14.12 -20.95
C PHE A 490 0.14 14.44 -22.43
N ARG A 491 -1.02 14.82 -22.96
CA ARG A 491 -1.15 15.31 -24.33
C ARG A 491 -0.61 16.73 -24.46
N THR A 492 -0.91 17.59 -23.48
CA THR A 492 -0.62 19.03 -23.55
C THR A 492 0.34 19.48 -22.42
N PRO A 493 1.15 20.54 -22.64
CA PRO A 493 2.01 21.09 -21.60
C PRO A 493 1.20 21.74 -20.48
N GLN A 494 -0.02 22.23 -20.75
CA GLN A 494 -0.88 22.86 -19.75
C GLN A 494 -1.32 21.84 -18.69
N GLU A 495 -1.83 20.69 -19.12
CA GLU A 495 -2.24 19.61 -18.19
C GLU A 495 -1.06 19.10 -17.35
N ALA A 496 0.12 18.97 -17.99
CA ALA A 496 1.35 18.59 -17.29
C ALA A 496 1.74 19.66 -16.26
N GLY A 497 1.73 20.94 -16.62
CA GLY A 497 2.06 22.05 -15.72
C GLY A 497 1.10 22.17 -14.54
N GLU A 498 -0.20 21.94 -14.75
CA GLU A 498 -1.21 21.92 -13.69
C GLU A 498 -0.92 20.82 -12.66
N GLU A 499 -0.62 19.59 -13.11
CA GLU A 499 -0.30 18.50 -12.19
C GLU A 499 0.96 18.78 -11.38
N VAL A 500 1.99 19.41 -11.98
CA VAL A 500 3.23 19.75 -11.26
C VAL A 500 2.93 20.57 -10.00
N LEU A 501 2.06 21.57 -10.12
CA LEU A 501 1.67 22.44 -9.02
C LEU A 501 0.70 21.76 -8.05
N GLN A 502 -0.22 20.92 -8.54
CA GLN A 502 -1.10 20.12 -7.69
C GLN A 502 -0.29 19.19 -6.77
N ILE A 503 0.71 18.49 -7.32
CA ILE A 503 1.58 17.61 -6.54
C ILE A 503 2.45 18.42 -5.56
N LEU A 504 2.99 19.56 -6.00
CA LEU A 504 3.76 20.45 -5.13
C LEU A 504 2.93 20.92 -3.92
N ASP A 505 1.65 21.25 -4.14
CA ASP A 505 0.72 21.59 -3.06
C ASP A 505 0.48 20.42 -2.12
N LEU A 506 0.26 19.21 -2.64
CA LEU A 506 0.11 18.01 -1.82
C LEU A 506 1.35 17.74 -0.96
N TYR A 507 2.55 17.95 -1.49
CA TYR A 507 3.76 17.84 -0.70
C TYR A 507 3.86 18.92 0.38
N ALA A 508 3.55 20.18 0.07
CA ALA A 508 3.50 21.21 1.10
C ALA A 508 2.49 20.86 2.21
N ARG A 509 1.34 20.29 1.86
CA ARG A 509 0.35 19.83 2.85
C ARG A 509 0.85 18.67 3.71
N VAL A 510 1.68 17.77 3.19
CA VAL A 510 2.36 16.77 4.04
C VAL A 510 3.19 17.49 5.10
N TYR A 511 3.97 18.48 4.70
CA TYR A 511 4.80 19.24 5.64
C TYR A 511 3.97 20.06 6.63
N GLU A 512 3.02 20.86 6.15
CA GLU A 512 2.30 21.83 6.96
C GLU A 512 1.16 21.21 7.77
N GLU A 513 0.37 20.30 7.18
CA GLU A 513 -0.81 19.72 7.84
C GLU A 513 -0.49 18.47 8.67
N LEU A 514 0.42 17.61 8.17
CA LEU A 514 0.75 16.35 8.86
C LEU A 514 1.95 16.50 9.78
N LEU A 515 3.01 17.17 9.32
CA LEU A 515 4.27 17.26 10.06
C LEU A 515 4.40 18.57 10.84
N ALA A 516 3.51 19.55 10.64
CA ALA A 516 3.58 20.87 11.26
C ALA A 516 4.90 21.62 11.01
N ILE A 517 5.48 21.45 9.82
CA ILE A 517 6.69 22.13 9.35
C ILE A 517 6.31 23.13 8.26
N PRO A 518 6.59 24.43 8.43
CA PRO A 518 6.37 25.40 7.37
C PRO A 518 7.37 25.18 6.24
N VAL A 519 6.92 25.30 4.98
CA VAL A 519 7.77 25.17 3.80
C VAL A 519 7.59 26.34 2.85
N ILE A 520 8.63 26.61 2.06
CA ILE A 520 8.59 27.58 0.98
C ILE A 520 8.49 26.82 -0.33
N LYS A 521 7.38 27.02 -1.05
CA LYS A 521 7.22 26.54 -2.43
C LYS A 521 8.05 27.43 -3.37
N GLY A 522 8.82 26.83 -4.26
CA GLY A 522 9.65 27.57 -5.20
C GLY A 522 10.01 26.78 -6.46
N ARG A 523 10.71 27.46 -7.38
CA ARG A 523 11.31 26.88 -8.57
C ARG A 523 12.84 26.87 -8.39
N LYS A 524 13.49 25.74 -8.69
CA LYS A 524 14.95 25.64 -8.68
C LYS A 524 15.54 26.52 -9.78
N THR A 525 16.76 27.02 -9.54
CA THR A 525 17.54 27.72 -10.56
C THR A 525 17.96 26.76 -11.67
N GLU A 526 18.41 27.29 -12.81
CA GLU A 526 18.91 26.45 -13.92
C GLU A 526 20.08 25.54 -13.53
N LYS A 527 20.88 25.92 -12.52
CA LYS A 527 21.98 25.10 -12.01
C LYS A 527 21.51 23.94 -11.13
N GLU A 528 20.41 24.13 -10.40
CA GLU A 528 19.91 23.18 -9.39
C GLU A 528 18.68 22.40 -9.85
N LYS A 529 18.15 22.69 -11.05
CA LYS A 529 17.03 21.93 -11.62
C LYS A 529 17.50 20.53 -12.00
N PHE A 530 16.54 19.60 -12.07
CA PHE A 530 16.83 18.27 -12.59
C PHE A 530 17.32 18.36 -14.04
N ALA A 531 18.48 17.75 -14.34
CA ALA A 531 19.17 17.91 -15.62
C ALA A 531 18.33 17.47 -16.84
N GLY A 532 17.45 16.49 -16.67
CA GLY A 532 16.52 16.05 -17.71
C GLY A 532 15.19 16.82 -17.76
N GLY A 533 14.96 17.73 -16.81
CA GLY A 533 13.72 18.49 -16.70
C GLY A 533 13.73 19.80 -17.47
N ASP A 534 12.55 20.22 -17.93
CA ASP A 534 12.32 21.58 -18.41
C ASP A 534 12.42 22.57 -17.24
N TYR A 535 11.65 22.30 -16.16
CA TYR A 535 11.78 23.00 -14.89
C TYR A 535 11.50 22.10 -13.69
N THR A 536 12.01 22.52 -12.52
CA THR A 536 11.83 21.80 -11.25
C THR A 536 11.21 22.73 -10.21
N THR A 537 10.10 22.30 -9.64
CA THR A 537 9.50 22.93 -8.45
C THR A 537 9.83 22.12 -7.20
N THR A 538 9.84 22.79 -6.05
CA THR A 538 10.29 22.20 -4.80
C THR A 538 9.64 22.85 -3.58
N VAL A 539 9.56 22.10 -2.50
CA VAL A 539 9.28 22.62 -1.15
C VAL A 539 10.58 22.62 -0.35
N GLU A 540 10.95 23.79 0.16
CA GLU A 540 12.16 23.98 0.97
C GLU A 540 11.76 24.17 2.43
N ALA A 541 12.37 23.40 3.32
CA ALA A 541 12.29 23.58 4.76
C ALA A 541 13.58 24.23 5.29
N TYR A 542 13.52 24.78 6.50
CA TYR A 542 14.67 25.35 7.18
C TYR A 542 14.83 24.74 8.57
N ILE A 543 16.05 24.34 8.93
CA ILE A 543 16.37 23.78 10.26
C ILE A 543 17.16 24.84 11.05
N PRO A 544 16.51 25.59 11.97
CA PRO A 544 17.15 26.71 12.68
C PRO A 544 18.40 26.31 13.46
N ALA A 545 18.37 25.17 14.14
CA ALA A 545 19.50 24.68 14.94
C ALA A 545 20.77 24.41 14.10
N SER A 546 20.62 24.13 12.81
CA SER A 546 21.75 23.94 11.90
C SER A 546 22.06 25.18 11.06
N GLY A 547 21.13 26.14 10.99
CA GLY A 547 21.20 27.29 10.09
C GLY A 547 21.05 26.96 8.60
N ARG A 548 20.55 25.76 8.24
CA ARG A 548 20.57 25.24 6.86
C ARG A 548 19.17 25.05 6.28
N GLY A 549 19.03 25.42 5.00
CA GLY A 549 17.91 25.02 4.17
C GLY A 549 18.04 23.56 3.73
N ILE A 550 16.91 22.88 3.62
CA ILE A 550 16.84 21.48 3.19
C ILE A 550 15.61 21.28 2.31
N GLN A 551 15.86 20.62 1.18
CA GLN A 551 14.82 20.27 0.24
C GLN A 551 14.01 19.08 0.75
N GLY A 552 12.69 19.26 0.84
CA GLY A 552 11.76 18.25 1.33
C GLY A 552 11.16 17.35 0.25
N ALA A 553 10.75 17.94 -0.89
CA ALA A 553 10.20 17.19 -2.02
C ALA A 553 10.38 17.93 -3.36
N THR A 554 10.18 17.21 -4.48
CA THR A 554 10.27 17.76 -5.84
C THR A 554 9.08 17.41 -6.71
N SER A 555 8.73 18.33 -7.60
CA SER A 555 7.81 18.09 -8.70
C SER A 555 8.37 18.72 -9.98
N HIS A 556 8.72 17.88 -10.94
CA HIS A 556 9.43 18.22 -12.17
C HIS A 556 8.46 18.24 -13.35
N HIS A 557 8.52 19.31 -14.15
CA HIS A 557 8.02 19.27 -15.51
C HIS A 557 9.17 18.82 -16.40
N LEU A 558 9.03 17.66 -17.02
CA LEU A 558 10.07 17.07 -17.87
C LEU A 558 9.98 17.54 -19.32
N GLY A 559 8.89 18.26 -19.67
CA GLY A 559 8.60 18.65 -21.04
C GLY A 559 8.53 17.42 -21.93
N GLN A 560 9.21 17.49 -23.07
CA GLN A 560 9.33 16.38 -24.03
C GLN A 560 10.75 15.79 -24.08
N ASN A 561 11.62 16.08 -23.10
CA ASN A 561 13.03 15.66 -23.15
C ASN A 561 13.14 14.12 -23.15
N PHE A 562 12.46 13.48 -22.20
CA PHE A 562 12.43 12.04 -22.06
C PHE A 562 11.56 11.35 -23.12
N SER A 563 10.44 11.96 -23.51
CA SER A 563 9.57 11.35 -24.53
C SER A 563 10.26 11.29 -25.89
N LYS A 564 11.07 12.31 -26.24
CA LYS A 564 11.96 12.27 -27.41
C LYS A 564 13.06 11.22 -27.26
N MET A 565 13.69 11.12 -26.09
CA MET A 565 14.77 10.15 -25.86
C MET A 565 14.30 8.69 -25.92
N PHE A 566 13.10 8.40 -25.43
CA PHE A 566 12.55 7.05 -25.31
C PHE A 566 11.48 6.72 -26.38
N GLU A 567 11.25 7.62 -27.33
CA GLU A 567 10.22 7.50 -28.37
C GLU A 567 8.82 7.23 -27.80
N ILE A 568 8.45 7.98 -26.76
CA ILE A 568 7.09 7.95 -26.19
C ILE A 568 6.19 8.88 -27.01
N VAL A 569 5.61 8.30 -28.06
CA VAL A 569 4.74 9.00 -29.02
C VAL A 569 3.32 8.46 -28.97
N TYR A 570 2.36 9.30 -29.34
CA TYR A 570 0.97 8.92 -29.52
C TYR A 570 0.45 9.43 -30.88
N ASP A 571 -0.57 8.76 -31.42
CA ASP A 571 -1.26 9.23 -32.62
C ASP A 571 -2.22 10.39 -32.25
N ASP A 572 -1.94 11.59 -32.77
CA ASP A 572 -2.66 12.83 -32.48
C ASP A 572 -3.85 13.01 -33.45
N PRO A 573 -5.10 13.04 -32.95
CA PRO A 573 -6.27 13.16 -33.81
C PRO A 573 -6.40 14.53 -34.50
N ASP A 574 -5.79 15.59 -33.94
CA ASP A 574 -5.94 16.94 -34.46
C ASP A 574 -4.97 17.21 -35.63
N THR A 575 -3.74 16.70 -35.52
CA THR A 575 -2.71 16.85 -36.56
C THR A 575 -2.65 15.67 -37.53
N GLN A 576 -3.23 14.53 -37.16
CA GLN A 576 -3.11 13.25 -37.88
C GLN A 576 -1.65 12.75 -37.97
N GLU A 577 -0.77 13.21 -37.09
CA GLU A 577 0.65 12.85 -37.01
C GLU A 577 0.99 12.24 -35.64
N LYS A 578 2.21 11.67 -35.53
CA LYS A 578 2.73 11.23 -34.24
C LYS A 578 3.25 12.42 -33.45
N ALA A 579 2.84 12.54 -32.19
CA ALA A 579 3.28 13.59 -31.28
C ALA A 579 3.94 13.01 -30.03
N TYR A 580 4.94 13.71 -29.50
CA TYR A 580 5.60 13.34 -28.24
C TYR A 580 4.78 13.79 -27.03
N VAL A 581 4.68 12.93 -26.03
CA VAL A 581 3.98 13.25 -24.77
C VAL A 581 4.75 14.27 -23.93
N TYR A 582 4.03 15.07 -23.15
CA TYR A 582 4.61 15.88 -22.07
C TYR A 582 4.64 15.08 -20.79
N GLN A 583 5.76 15.09 -20.06
CA GLN A 583 5.92 14.24 -18.87
C GLN A 583 6.18 15.04 -17.61
N ASN A 584 5.77 14.49 -16.47
CA ASN A 584 6.22 14.93 -15.16
C ASN A 584 6.84 13.76 -14.39
N SER A 585 7.73 14.09 -13.47
CA SER A 585 8.11 13.19 -12.37
C SER A 585 8.08 13.94 -11.04
N TRP A 586 7.76 13.25 -9.95
CA TRP A 586 7.66 13.86 -8.64
C TRP A 586 7.96 12.85 -7.53
N GLY A 587 8.62 13.29 -6.47
CA GLY A 587 9.02 12.40 -5.39
C GLY A 587 9.16 13.04 -4.02
N ILE A 588 8.90 12.22 -3.00
CA ILE A 588 9.06 12.53 -1.58
C ILE A 588 9.65 11.30 -0.86
N THR A 589 10.48 11.54 0.15
CA THR A 589 11.23 10.47 0.81
C THR A 589 11.02 10.46 2.32
N THR A 590 11.56 9.44 2.97
CA THR A 590 11.67 9.36 4.44
C THR A 590 12.51 10.47 5.08
N ARG A 591 13.17 11.34 4.30
CA ARG A 591 13.78 12.59 4.79
C ARG A 591 12.82 13.45 5.59
N THR A 592 11.55 13.48 5.20
CA THR A 592 10.43 14.12 5.91
C THR A 592 10.44 13.87 7.42
N ILE A 593 10.78 12.64 7.84
CA ILE A 593 10.82 12.23 9.24
C ILE A 593 12.01 12.89 9.96
N GLY A 594 13.18 12.95 9.31
CA GLY A 594 14.37 13.58 9.88
C GLY A 594 14.21 15.10 10.07
N GLU A 595 13.52 15.76 9.13
CA GLU A 595 13.22 17.19 9.22
C GLU A 595 12.27 17.50 10.38
N THR A 596 11.31 16.60 10.64
CA THR A 596 10.43 16.67 11.83
C THR A 596 11.24 16.57 13.11
N SER A 597 12.12 15.57 13.23
CA SER A 597 12.95 15.36 14.42
C SER A 597 14.01 16.45 14.61
N GLY A 598 14.51 17.08 13.54
CA GLY A 598 15.46 18.20 13.62
C GLY A 598 14.80 19.56 13.89
N GLY A 599 13.56 19.75 13.41
CA GLY A 599 12.84 21.03 13.44
C GLY A 599 11.97 21.26 14.68
N LEU A 600 11.24 20.26 15.17
CA LEU A 600 10.18 20.41 16.19
C LEU A 600 10.65 20.30 17.66
N GLY A 601 11.84 20.82 17.95
CA GLY A 601 12.37 20.92 19.32
C GLY A 601 12.64 22.36 19.69
#